data_AF-A0A8I6RRG7-F1
#
_entry.id   AF-A0A8I6RRG7-F1
#
_cell.length_a   1.000
_cell.length_b   1.000
_cell.length_c   1.000
_cell.angle_alpha   90.00
_cell.angle_beta   90.00
_cell.angle_gamma   90.00
#
_symmetry.space_group_name_H-M   'P 1'
#
loop_
_entity.id
_entity.type
_entity.pdbx_description
1 polymer ?
#
loop_
_entity_poly.entity_id
_entity_poly.type
_entity_poly.pdbx_seq_one_letter_code
_entity_poly.pdbx_strand_id
1 'polypeptide(L)'
;MISQRCDATEFKPSKSQKKLLKRVSKYLMDGKRNECPNDSLEDETPVPNDQGFVMTDISSENIQLNLEDIEKVEILSVIPGEGSICTNKLDNDKSSNEQKETEPADVNTKRTQSLNLEDGKEAGKPKCKKAKLIRLEKKKQKQSAASNVNVKTKGNQEKSLEDFIIYENPTLQLELRLVCLEPESKQFEDTFEESFAVYQKYQTTIHKDTPSQCNKKQFRRFLVTSPLKREMSVKGLPCGYGSFHQQYCLNGKIIAVGVIDVLPTCISSVYFFYDPDYSFLSLGTYSSLREIAYVRSLNKTFPQMKYYYMGFYIHNCPKMCYKARLSPSFLLCPESYTWHPVDEAKKKLDMNKYSRLGGTEEEDKNCFKSIHDVLIFCGMGMTYEYYKSKTGINKDREIEEYGQLVGSKCAKRMLLYQSSESD
;
A
#
# COMPACT_ATOMS: atom_id res chain seq x y z
N MET A 1 -10.31 5.75 8.94
CA MET A 1 -9.10 5.46 8.14
C MET A 1 -9.20 4.03 7.64
N ILE A 2 -8.66 3.70 6.46
CA ILE A 2 -8.75 2.35 5.88
C ILE A 2 -7.36 1.90 5.42
N SER A 3 -6.93 0.69 5.77
CA SER A 3 -5.63 0.17 5.32
C SER A 3 -5.62 -0.09 3.82
N GLN A 4 -4.56 0.32 3.13
CA GLN A 4 -4.39 0.11 1.68
C GLN A 4 -3.12 -0.69 1.36
N ARG A 5 -3.24 -1.61 0.40
CA ARG A 5 -2.09 -2.30 -0.22
C ARG A 5 -2.17 -2.28 -1.75
N CYS A 6 -1.04 -2.23 -2.42
CA CYS A 6 -0.87 -2.51 -3.85
C CYS A 6 -0.31 -3.93 -4.02
N ASP A 7 -0.74 -4.69 -5.02
CA ASP A 7 0.07 -5.83 -5.49
C ASP A 7 1.20 -5.24 -6.35
N ALA A 8 2.43 -5.39 -5.88
CA ALA A 8 3.60 -4.87 -6.58
C ALA A 8 3.94 -5.72 -7.80
N THR A 9 3.65 -7.03 -7.79
CA THR A 9 4.03 -7.93 -8.89
C THR A 9 3.26 -7.61 -10.16
N GLU A 10 1.95 -7.34 -10.04
CA GLU A 10 1.05 -6.97 -11.14
C GLU A 10 1.07 -5.47 -11.50
N PHE A 11 1.74 -4.63 -10.70
CA PHE A 11 1.73 -3.18 -10.85
C PHE A 11 2.18 -2.71 -12.25
N LYS A 12 1.41 -1.78 -12.83
CA LYS A 12 1.73 -1.13 -14.12
C LYS A 12 1.73 0.40 -13.99
N PRO A 13 2.85 1.09 -14.30
CA PRO A 13 2.90 2.54 -14.26
C PRO A 13 1.89 3.21 -15.21
N SER A 14 1.03 4.05 -14.66
CA SER A 14 0.10 4.91 -15.40
C SER A 14 0.81 5.98 -16.23
N LYS A 15 0.07 6.70 -17.08
CA LYS A 15 0.63 7.77 -17.94
C LYS A 15 1.29 8.90 -17.14
N SER A 16 0.72 9.29 -15.99
CA SER A 16 1.28 10.32 -15.10
C SER A 16 2.53 9.82 -14.37
N GLN A 17 2.54 8.59 -13.86
CA GLN A 17 3.74 7.97 -13.27
C GLN A 17 4.86 7.81 -14.31
N LYS A 18 4.55 7.39 -15.55
CA LYS A 18 5.51 7.37 -16.67
C LYS A 18 6.04 8.77 -17.04
N LYS A 19 5.24 9.84 -16.90
CA LYS A 19 5.67 11.24 -17.08
C LYS A 19 6.60 11.69 -15.93
N LEU A 20 6.28 11.30 -14.70
CA LEU A 20 7.09 11.57 -13.50
C LEU A 20 8.47 10.91 -13.59
N LEU A 21 8.52 9.60 -13.85
CA LEU A 21 9.77 8.85 -13.96
C LEU A 21 10.69 9.44 -15.04
N LYS A 22 10.12 9.86 -16.19
CA LYS A 22 10.86 10.59 -17.24
C LYS A 22 11.35 11.98 -16.80
N ARG A 23 10.61 12.69 -15.95
CA ARG A 23 11.04 13.97 -15.38
C ARG A 23 12.25 13.78 -14.46
N VAL A 24 12.19 12.78 -13.57
CA VAL A 24 13.32 12.40 -12.70
C VAL A 24 14.53 11.98 -13.53
N SER A 25 14.34 11.04 -14.47
CA SER A 25 15.39 10.61 -15.41
C SER A 25 16.03 11.80 -16.13
N LYS A 26 15.24 12.71 -16.71
CA LYS A 26 15.77 13.90 -17.39
C LYS A 26 16.62 14.76 -16.45
N TYR A 27 16.12 15.05 -15.24
CA TYR A 27 16.84 15.83 -14.25
C TYR A 27 18.17 15.17 -13.83
N LEU A 28 18.22 13.84 -13.71
CA LEU A 28 19.47 13.12 -13.43
C LEU A 28 20.45 13.15 -14.62
N MET A 29 19.95 13.22 -15.86
CA MET A 29 20.79 13.30 -17.06
C MET A 29 21.36 14.70 -17.32
N ASP A 30 20.56 15.77 -17.16
CA ASP A 30 20.95 17.14 -17.54
C ASP A 30 21.15 18.13 -16.38
N GLY A 31 20.77 17.76 -15.15
CA GLY A 31 20.83 18.59 -13.95
C GLY A 31 19.86 19.79 -13.94
N LYS A 32 19.04 19.96 -14.99
CA LYS A 32 18.22 21.17 -15.19
C LYS A 32 16.85 21.01 -14.57
N ARG A 33 16.52 21.93 -13.66
CA ARG A 33 15.13 22.22 -13.30
C ARG A 33 14.44 22.71 -14.56
N ASN A 34 13.59 21.87 -15.15
CA ASN A 34 12.76 22.26 -16.27
C ASN A 34 11.57 23.03 -15.70
N GLU A 35 11.50 24.33 -15.97
CA GLU A 35 10.29 25.12 -15.76
C GLU A 35 9.20 24.60 -16.71
N CYS A 36 8.39 23.66 -16.23
CA CYS A 36 7.12 23.32 -16.88
C CYS A 36 6.04 24.26 -16.33
N PRO A 37 5.28 24.96 -17.19
CA PRO A 37 4.22 25.86 -16.74
C PRO A 37 3.10 25.05 -16.09
N ASN A 38 2.75 25.36 -14.84
CA ASN A 38 1.62 24.82 -14.05
C ASN A 38 1.05 23.50 -14.60
N ASP A 39 1.87 22.45 -14.56
CA ASP A 39 1.41 21.07 -14.65
C ASP A 39 0.77 20.76 -13.29
N SER A 40 -0.40 21.37 -13.05
CA SER A 40 -1.32 21.08 -11.96
C SER A 40 -1.77 19.62 -12.12
N LEU A 41 -0.92 18.70 -11.65
CA LEU A 41 -1.42 17.55 -10.93
C LEU A 41 -2.08 18.13 -9.68
N GLU A 42 -3.36 18.48 -9.82
CA GLU A 42 -4.25 18.89 -8.75
C GLU A 42 -4.25 17.78 -7.68
N ASP A 43 -3.44 17.96 -6.62
CA ASP A 43 -3.54 17.29 -5.31
C ASP A 43 -2.40 17.65 -4.34
N GLU A 44 -1.25 18.16 -4.79
CA GLU A 44 -0.10 18.48 -3.91
C GLU A 44 -0.14 19.92 -3.39
N THR A 45 -1.29 20.34 -2.84
CA THR A 45 -1.31 21.48 -1.90
C THR A 45 -0.88 20.99 -0.51
N PRO A 46 0.18 21.53 0.10
CA PRO A 46 0.65 21.11 1.41
C PRO A 46 -0.27 21.64 2.52
N VAL A 47 -1.39 20.95 2.73
CA VAL A 47 -2.17 20.99 3.97
C VAL A 47 -1.36 20.24 5.06
N PRO A 48 -1.51 20.48 6.37
CA PRO A 48 -0.79 19.67 7.37
C PRO A 48 -1.04 18.17 7.18
N ASN A 49 -0.02 17.33 7.40
CA ASN A 49 -0.30 15.93 7.70
C ASN A 49 -1.04 15.90 9.04
N ASP A 50 -1.96 14.95 9.22
CA ASP A 50 -2.63 14.82 10.52
C ASP A 50 -1.54 14.67 11.59
N GLN A 51 -1.66 15.37 12.73
CA GLN A 51 -0.69 15.21 13.81
C GLN A 51 -0.66 13.72 14.13
N GLY A 52 0.49 13.07 13.90
CA GLY A 52 0.60 11.62 13.87
C GLY A 52 -0.11 11.03 15.08
N PHE A 53 -1.22 10.31 14.83
CA PHE A 53 -2.25 10.02 15.83
C PHE A 53 -1.56 9.52 17.09
N VAL A 54 -1.58 10.35 18.14
CA VAL A 54 -0.95 10.01 19.40
C VAL A 54 -1.81 8.89 19.98
N MET A 55 -1.33 7.66 19.80
CA MET A 55 -1.72 6.54 20.65
C MET A 55 -1.46 7.04 22.07
N THR A 56 -2.51 7.41 22.79
CA THR A 56 -2.39 7.80 24.19
C THR A 56 -1.99 6.55 24.93
N ASP A 57 -0.73 6.47 25.32
CA ASP A 57 -0.21 5.35 26.09
C ASP A 57 -1.07 5.19 27.35
N ILE A 58 -1.76 4.04 27.44
CA ILE A 58 -2.03 3.46 28.75
C ILE A 58 -0.64 3.23 29.34
N SER A 59 -0.39 3.77 30.54
CA SER A 59 0.91 3.70 31.19
C SER A 59 1.31 2.24 31.42
N SER A 60 2.12 1.71 30.51
CA SER A 60 2.78 0.41 30.66
C SER A 60 3.84 0.55 31.75
N GLU A 61 3.42 0.37 33.01
CA GLU A 61 4.35 0.01 34.06
C GLU A 61 5.08 -1.28 33.65
N ASN A 62 6.38 -1.35 33.91
CA ASN A 62 7.24 -2.41 33.40
C ASN A 62 6.92 -3.76 34.06
N ILE A 63 5.92 -4.48 33.55
CA ILE A 63 5.72 -5.90 33.89
C ILE A 63 6.81 -6.70 33.17
N GLN A 64 7.88 -6.98 33.90
CA GLN A 64 8.98 -7.81 33.43
C GLN A 64 8.54 -9.29 33.39
N LEU A 65 7.88 -9.68 32.30
CA LEU A 65 7.51 -11.07 32.05
C LEU A 65 8.77 -11.88 31.74
N ASN A 66 9.15 -12.77 32.67
CA ASN A 66 10.26 -13.68 32.50
C ASN A 66 9.88 -14.74 31.46
N LEU A 67 10.66 -14.85 30.38
CA LEU A 67 10.23 -15.59 29.19
C LEU A 67 10.43 -17.12 29.29
N GLU A 68 11.04 -17.59 30.38
CA GLU A 68 11.43 -19.00 30.58
C GLU A 68 10.29 -19.88 31.14
N ASP A 69 9.20 -19.28 31.65
CA ASP A 69 8.08 -20.02 32.26
C ASP A 69 6.96 -20.40 31.26
N ILE A 70 7.03 -19.97 30.01
CA ILE A 70 5.95 -20.17 29.01
C ILE A 70 5.98 -21.57 28.38
N GLU A 71 7.09 -22.32 28.47
CA GLU A 71 7.20 -23.68 27.90
C GLU A 71 6.56 -24.79 28.76
N LYS A 72 5.93 -24.46 29.90
CA LYS A 72 5.34 -25.46 30.84
C LYS A 72 3.88 -25.18 31.26
N VAL A 73 3.04 -24.74 30.31
CA VAL A 73 1.58 -24.76 30.53
C VAL A 73 1.02 -26.11 30.08
N GLU A 74 1.01 -27.10 30.98
CA GLU A 74 0.20 -28.31 30.80
C GLU A 74 -1.28 -27.97 30.89
N ILE A 75 -1.96 -27.96 29.74
CA ILE A 75 -3.42 -27.76 29.68
C ILE A 75 -4.09 -29.10 30.05
N LEU A 76 -4.67 -29.16 31.24
CA LEU A 76 -5.55 -30.25 31.68
C LEU A 76 -6.80 -30.30 30.79
N SER A 77 -6.78 -31.20 29.79
CA SER A 77 -7.92 -31.47 28.91
C SER A 77 -8.67 -32.71 29.39
N VAL A 78 -9.97 -32.56 29.68
CA VAL A 78 -10.89 -33.67 29.96
C VAL A 78 -11.68 -33.97 28.70
N ILE A 79 -11.62 -35.22 28.22
CA ILE A 79 -12.33 -35.70 27.02
C ILE A 79 -13.59 -36.47 27.45
N PRO A 80 -14.72 -36.17 26.81
CA PRO A 80 -15.55 -37.22 26.18
C PRO A 80 -15.91 -36.81 24.73
N GLY A 81 -16.22 -37.68 23.78
CA GLY A 81 -16.39 -39.14 23.75
C GLY A 81 -17.03 -39.48 22.39
N GLU A 82 -16.70 -40.63 21.79
CA GLU A 82 -16.92 -40.88 20.35
C GLU A 82 -18.39 -41.04 19.89
N GLY A 83 -18.65 -40.75 18.61
CA GLY A 83 -19.94 -40.96 17.95
C GLY A 83 -19.80 -41.08 16.42
N SER A 84 -19.43 -42.27 15.95
CA SER A 84 -19.32 -42.59 14.51
C SER A 84 -20.69 -42.78 13.84
N ILE A 85 -20.84 -42.44 12.56
CA ILE A 85 -21.41 -43.31 11.49
C ILE A 85 -21.36 -42.62 10.12
N CYS A 86 -21.30 -43.45 9.07
CA CYS A 86 -20.92 -43.09 7.70
C CYS A 86 -22.04 -42.50 6.83
N THR A 87 -21.59 -41.80 5.79
CA THR A 87 -22.15 -41.65 4.43
C THR A 87 -23.53 -42.27 4.13
N ASN A 88 -24.39 -41.49 3.47
CA ASN A 88 -25.11 -41.97 2.29
C ASN A 88 -25.45 -40.82 1.31
N LYS A 89 -25.30 -41.11 0.03
CA LYS A 89 -25.70 -40.26 -1.11
C LYS A 89 -26.60 -41.12 -2.00
N LEU A 90 -27.84 -40.70 -2.21
CA LEU A 90 -28.82 -41.17 -3.20
C LEU A 90 -29.74 -39.95 -3.39
N ASP A 91 -29.80 -39.24 -4.52
CA ASP A 91 -30.09 -39.59 -5.93
C ASP A 91 -31.53 -39.21 -6.33
N ASN A 92 -31.71 -38.99 -7.63
CA ASN A 92 -32.87 -38.47 -8.36
C ASN A 92 -33.12 -36.93 -8.28
N ASP A 93 -33.55 -36.26 -9.35
CA ASP A 93 -33.98 -36.78 -10.67
C ASP A 93 -33.61 -35.89 -11.88
N LYS A 94 -33.81 -36.46 -13.07
CA LYS A 94 -33.44 -35.96 -14.39
C LYS A 94 -34.29 -34.80 -14.87
N SER A 95 -33.71 -33.97 -15.75
CA SER A 95 -34.34 -33.67 -17.04
C SER A 95 -33.31 -33.12 -18.04
N SER A 96 -33.31 -33.66 -19.25
CA SER A 96 -32.49 -33.25 -20.38
C SER A 96 -33.38 -33.02 -21.59
N ASN A 97 -33.19 -31.93 -22.35
CA ASN A 97 -33.37 -31.99 -23.79
C ASN A 97 -32.65 -30.86 -24.55
N GLU A 98 -32.44 -31.09 -25.85
CA GLU A 98 -31.46 -30.40 -26.69
C GLU A 98 -32.03 -29.40 -27.73
N GLN A 99 -31.11 -28.70 -28.41
CA GLN A 99 -31.24 -28.08 -29.76
C GLN A 99 -32.18 -26.83 -29.82
N LYS A 100 -32.02 -25.85 -30.75
CA LYS A 100 -31.29 -25.82 -32.04
C LYS A 100 -30.92 -24.36 -32.46
N GLU A 101 -30.15 -24.24 -33.55
CA GLU A 101 -29.69 -22.98 -34.18
C GLU A 101 -30.81 -22.14 -34.83
N THR A 102 -30.62 -20.80 -34.95
CA THR A 102 -30.76 -20.04 -36.22
C THR A 102 -30.44 -18.54 -36.09
N GLU A 103 -29.63 -18.02 -37.02
CA GLU A 103 -29.66 -16.63 -37.54
C GLU A 103 -30.53 -16.62 -38.84
N PRO A 104 -30.99 -15.48 -39.45
CA PRO A 104 -30.22 -14.22 -39.64
C PRO A 104 -31.03 -12.88 -39.77
N ALA A 105 -30.33 -11.83 -40.21
CA ALA A 105 -30.75 -10.72 -41.10
C ALA A 105 -31.41 -9.41 -40.55
N ASP A 106 -30.55 -8.39 -40.38
CA ASP A 106 -30.48 -7.16 -41.19
C ASP A 106 -31.77 -6.40 -41.64
N VAL A 107 -32.01 -5.21 -41.08
CA VAL A 107 -32.68 -4.09 -41.79
C VAL A 107 -32.01 -2.74 -41.48
N ASN A 108 -31.76 -1.99 -42.55
CA ASN A 108 -31.08 -0.70 -42.61
C ASN A 108 -32.10 0.45 -42.81
N THR A 109 -31.94 1.61 -42.16
CA THR A 109 -32.62 2.85 -42.64
C THR A 109 -31.78 4.12 -42.40
N LYS A 110 -31.53 4.85 -43.50
CA LYS A 110 -30.91 6.19 -43.57
C LYS A 110 -31.92 7.27 -43.12
N ARG A 111 -31.54 8.49 -42.71
CA ARG A 111 -31.40 9.75 -43.50
C ARG A 111 -31.53 10.92 -42.48
N THR A 112 -31.21 12.20 -42.70
CA THR A 112 -30.69 12.99 -43.85
C THR A 112 -29.68 14.03 -43.30
N GLN A 113 -29.14 14.91 -44.15
CA GLN A 113 -28.35 16.10 -43.80
C GLN A 113 -29.23 17.36 -43.79
N SER A 114 -28.73 18.46 -43.21
CA SER A 114 -29.02 19.82 -43.69
C SER A 114 -27.74 20.66 -43.70
N LEU A 115 -27.57 21.44 -44.77
CA LEU A 115 -26.49 22.39 -44.98
C LEU A 115 -27.04 23.81 -44.77
N ASN A 116 -26.18 24.77 -44.46
CA ASN A 116 -26.28 26.12 -45.02
C ASN A 116 -24.89 26.77 -45.10
N LEU A 117 -24.74 27.61 -46.12
CA LEU A 117 -23.55 28.39 -46.47
C LEU A 117 -23.90 29.87 -46.35
N GLU A 118 -22.95 30.70 -45.94
CA GLU A 118 -22.87 32.09 -46.43
C GLU A 118 -21.40 32.44 -46.73
N ASP A 119 -21.22 33.34 -47.68
CA ASP A 119 -19.95 33.64 -48.36
C ASP A 119 -19.32 34.94 -47.84
N GLY A 120 -17.99 35.01 -47.88
CA GLY A 120 -17.24 36.20 -47.47
C GLY A 120 -15.79 36.16 -47.96
N LYS A 121 -15.48 36.96 -48.99
CA LYS A 121 -14.14 37.04 -49.60
C LYS A 121 -13.24 37.98 -48.81
N GLU A 122 -12.07 37.49 -48.37
CA GLU A 122 -10.89 38.33 -48.21
C GLU A 122 -9.60 37.53 -48.44
N ALA A 123 -8.59 38.17 -49.03
CA ALA A 123 -7.39 37.50 -49.55
C ALA A 123 -6.18 37.64 -48.60
N GLY A 124 -5.25 36.68 -48.66
CA GLY A 124 -3.89 36.87 -48.14
C GLY A 124 -3.59 36.36 -46.72
N LYS A 125 -3.85 35.08 -46.42
CA LYS A 125 -3.22 34.35 -45.28
C LYS A 125 -3.05 32.86 -45.61
N PRO A 126 -1.91 32.21 -45.27
CA PRO A 126 -1.73 30.79 -45.54
C PRO A 126 -2.68 29.95 -44.68
N LYS A 127 -3.54 29.14 -45.32
CA LYS A 127 -4.48 28.25 -44.62
C LYS A 127 -3.69 27.20 -43.81
N CYS A 128 -3.63 27.39 -42.50
CA CYS A 128 -3.05 26.44 -41.55
C CYS A 128 -3.81 25.10 -41.61
N LYS A 129 -3.23 24.10 -42.31
CA LYS A 129 -3.78 22.73 -42.38
C LYS A 129 -3.98 22.20 -40.95
N LYS A 130 -5.22 21.86 -40.57
CA LYS A 130 -5.53 21.21 -39.28
C LYS A 130 -4.58 20.03 -39.06
N ALA A 131 -3.94 19.95 -37.89
CA ALA A 131 -2.84 19.02 -37.60
C ALA A 131 -3.19 17.50 -37.72
N LYS A 132 -4.45 17.16 -37.99
CA LYS A 132 -4.92 15.82 -38.37
C LYS A 132 -4.57 15.47 -39.83
N LEU A 133 -4.63 16.43 -40.75
CA LEU A 133 -4.31 16.23 -42.17
C LEU A 133 -2.81 16.04 -42.39
N ILE A 134 -1.97 16.84 -41.73
CA ILE A 134 -0.50 16.69 -41.75
C ILE A 134 -0.08 15.31 -41.22
N ARG A 135 -0.78 14.78 -40.20
CA ARG A 135 -0.57 13.42 -39.69
C ARG A 135 -1.02 12.34 -40.67
N LEU A 136 -2.10 12.58 -41.44
CA LEU A 136 -2.54 11.66 -42.49
C LEU A 136 -1.56 11.62 -43.68
N GLU A 137 -1.08 12.79 -44.14
CA GLU A 137 -0.06 12.90 -45.20
C GLU A 137 1.24 12.19 -44.78
N LYS A 138 1.74 12.42 -43.55
CA LYS A 138 2.90 11.71 -43.01
C LYS A 138 2.67 10.19 -42.83
N LYS A 139 1.43 9.75 -42.59
CA LYS A 139 1.10 8.31 -42.55
C LYS A 139 1.12 7.68 -43.94
N LYS A 140 0.55 8.35 -44.97
CA LYS A 140 0.63 7.90 -46.37
C LYS A 140 2.08 7.87 -46.88
N GLN A 141 2.87 8.90 -46.62
CA GLN A 141 4.29 8.95 -47.03
C GLN A 141 5.13 7.84 -46.38
N LYS A 142 4.85 7.46 -45.12
CA LYS A 142 5.48 6.28 -44.49
C LYS A 142 5.03 4.94 -45.10
N GLN A 143 3.83 4.86 -45.68
CA GLN A 143 3.35 3.64 -46.35
C GLN A 143 3.91 3.50 -47.77
N SER A 144 4.10 4.60 -48.50
CA SER A 144 4.75 4.57 -49.82
C SER A 144 6.26 4.35 -49.78
N ALA A 145 6.92 4.63 -48.65
CA ALA A 145 8.36 4.40 -48.46
C ALA A 145 8.70 2.99 -47.91
N ALA A 146 7.71 2.09 -47.78
CA ALA A 146 7.85 0.78 -47.15
C ALA A 146 8.12 -0.38 -48.14
N SER A 147 8.55 -0.09 -49.36
CA SER A 147 9.07 -1.09 -50.30
C SER A 147 10.59 -1.24 -50.14
N ASN A 148 11.03 -2.46 -49.80
CA ASN A 148 12.44 -2.90 -49.71
C ASN A 148 13.30 -2.39 -48.55
N VAL A 149 12.92 -2.68 -47.29
CA VAL A 149 13.89 -3.19 -46.29
C VAL A 149 13.18 -4.21 -45.37
N ASN A 150 13.62 -5.48 -45.39
CA ASN A 150 13.11 -6.52 -44.50
C ASN A 150 13.86 -6.51 -43.14
N VAL A 151 13.65 -5.48 -42.33
CA VAL A 151 14.04 -5.50 -40.91
C VAL A 151 12.89 -6.12 -40.11
N LYS A 152 13.16 -7.26 -39.46
CA LYS A 152 12.28 -7.82 -38.42
C LYS A 152 12.16 -6.82 -37.27
N THR A 153 11.14 -5.97 -37.29
CA THR A 153 10.76 -5.16 -36.12
C THR A 153 10.42 -6.11 -34.97
N LYS A 154 11.31 -6.18 -33.96
CA LYS A 154 10.94 -6.69 -32.64
C LYS A 154 9.66 -5.97 -32.21
N GLY A 155 8.65 -6.73 -31.78
CA GLY A 155 7.39 -6.17 -31.32
C GLY A 155 7.64 -5.12 -30.23
N ASN A 156 6.83 -4.06 -30.22
CA ASN A 156 6.97 -2.94 -29.29
C ASN A 156 6.56 -3.38 -27.87
N GLN A 157 7.43 -4.11 -27.17
CA GLN A 157 7.23 -4.57 -25.81
C GLN A 157 7.03 -3.37 -24.88
N GLU A 158 6.01 -3.44 -24.01
CA GLU A 158 5.76 -2.36 -23.07
C GLU A 158 6.87 -2.32 -22.01
N LYS A 159 7.50 -1.15 -21.84
CA LYS A 159 8.51 -0.93 -20.80
C LYS A 159 7.94 -1.20 -19.41
N SER A 160 8.67 -2.03 -18.65
CA SER A 160 8.46 -2.29 -17.24
C SER A 160 8.70 -1.05 -16.37
N LEU A 161 8.37 -1.12 -15.07
CA LEU A 161 8.70 -0.05 -14.12
C LEU A 161 10.23 0.11 -13.98
N GLU A 162 10.94 -1.02 -14.01
CA GLU A 162 12.38 -1.13 -13.84
C GLU A 162 13.12 -0.40 -14.99
N ASP A 163 12.62 -0.52 -16.22
CA ASP A 163 13.14 0.18 -17.42
C ASP A 163 13.03 1.72 -17.37
N PHE A 164 12.34 2.28 -16.36
CA PHE A 164 12.23 3.72 -16.13
C PHE A 164 13.06 4.23 -14.94
N ILE A 165 13.61 3.34 -14.11
CA ILE A 165 14.44 3.69 -12.95
C ILE A 165 15.92 3.29 -13.11
N ILE A 166 16.27 2.64 -14.23
CA ILE A 166 17.64 2.46 -14.70
C ILE A 166 18.09 3.74 -15.41
N TYR A 167 19.26 4.25 -15.04
CA TYR A 167 19.83 5.49 -15.58
C TYR A 167 21.21 5.20 -16.18
N GLU A 168 21.35 5.31 -17.50
CA GLU A 168 22.61 5.10 -18.22
C GLU A 168 23.43 6.40 -18.19
N ASN A 169 24.60 6.39 -17.54
CA ASN A 169 25.53 7.53 -17.44
C ASN A 169 24.88 8.87 -17.01
N PRO A 170 24.21 8.93 -15.84
CA PRO A 170 23.61 10.17 -15.36
C PRO A 170 24.67 11.19 -14.91
N THR A 171 24.40 12.47 -15.13
CA THR A 171 25.23 13.59 -14.64
C THR A 171 25.08 13.80 -13.14
N LEU A 172 23.89 13.49 -12.58
CA LEU A 172 23.64 13.46 -11.15
C LEU A 172 23.45 12.01 -10.69
N GLN A 173 24.33 11.55 -9.81
CA GLN A 173 24.29 10.19 -9.27
C GLN A 173 23.22 10.11 -8.17
N LEU A 174 22.13 9.38 -8.44
CA LEU A 174 21.11 9.03 -7.45
C LEU A 174 21.33 7.62 -6.91
N GLU A 175 21.78 7.53 -5.67
CA GLU A 175 21.95 6.30 -4.90
C GLU A 175 20.76 6.11 -3.95
N LEU A 176 20.30 4.87 -3.76
CA LEU A 176 19.36 4.53 -2.69
C LEU A 176 20.04 3.59 -1.70
N ARG A 177 20.12 3.99 -0.43
CA ARG A 177 20.70 3.23 0.67
C ARG A 177 19.59 2.70 1.56
N LEU A 178 19.66 1.43 1.96
CA LEU A 178 18.76 0.85 2.95
C LEU A 178 19.49 0.71 4.29
N VAL A 179 19.16 1.58 5.22
CA VAL A 179 19.87 1.74 6.50
C VAL A 179 19.01 1.17 7.63
N CYS A 180 19.57 0.25 8.42
CA CYS A 180 18.81 -0.42 9.48
C CYS A 180 18.78 0.43 10.75
N LEU A 181 17.61 0.47 11.40
CA LEU A 181 17.31 1.30 12.57
C LEU A 181 17.48 0.56 13.90
N GLU A 182 17.24 -0.76 13.93
CA GLU A 182 17.28 -1.56 15.17
C GLU A 182 17.98 -2.91 14.90
N PRO A 183 19.13 -3.22 15.54
CA PRO A 183 19.96 -2.26 16.27
C PRO A 183 20.47 -1.15 15.35
N GLU A 184 20.71 0.04 15.90
CA GLU A 184 21.25 1.17 15.16
C GLU A 184 22.54 0.75 14.44
N SER A 185 22.55 0.83 13.11
CA SER A 185 23.71 0.46 12.31
C SER A 185 24.73 1.62 12.27
N LYS A 186 26.03 1.32 12.11
CA LYS A 186 27.03 2.39 11.95
C LYS A 186 26.67 3.38 10.82
N GLN A 187 26.09 2.88 9.73
CA GLN A 187 25.61 3.72 8.64
C GLN A 187 24.45 4.64 9.06
N PHE A 188 23.61 4.23 10.02
CA PHE A 188 22.60 5.09 10.63
C PHE A 188 23.24 6.20 11.47
N GLU A 189 24.20 5.86 12.34
CA GLU A 189 24.96 6.84 13.13
C GLU A 189 25.64 7.88 12.23
N ASP A 190 26.39 7.43 11.23
CA ASP A 190 27.13 8.26 10.26
C ASP A 190 26.21 9.21 9.46
N THR A 191 24.91 8.88 9.30
CA THR A 191 23.95 9.65 8.48
C THR A 191 22.80 10.27 9.28
N PHE A 192 22.81 10.14 10.62
CA PHE A 192 21.73 10.58 11.49
C PHE A 192 21.50 12.09 11.40
N GLU A 193 22.58 12.89 11.50
CA GLU A 193 22.51 14.36 11.47
C GLU A 193 21.98 14.90 10.13
N GLU A 194 22.42 14.30 9.02
CA GLU A 194 21.96 14.70 7.69
C GLU A 194 20.49 14.34 7.48
N SER A 195 20.09 13.12 7.86
CA SER A 195 18.68 12.69 7.82
C SER A 195 17.78 13.58 8.69
N PHE A 196 18.23 13.92 9.91
CA PHE A 196 17.52 14.81 10.81
C PHE A 196 17.42 16.24 10.25
N ALA A 197 18.45 16.76 9.59
CA ALA A 197 18.40 18.08 8.94
C ALA A 197 17.37 18.12 7.80
N VAL A 198 17.27 17.08 6.98
CA VAL A 198 16.23 16.96 5.94
C VAL A 198 14.83 16.89 6.56
N TYR A 199 14.66 16.11 7.64
CA TYR A 199 13.40 16.06 8.40
C TYR A 199 13.01 17.45 8.95
N GLN A 200 13.93 18.15 9.62
CA GLN A 200 13.65 19.47 10.19
C GLN A 200 13.30 20.50 9.12
N LYS A 201 14.01 20.52 7.98
CA LYS A 201 13.68 21.37 6.83
C LYS A 201 12.29 21.03 6.26
N TYR A 202 11.96 19.75 6.15
CA TYR A 202 10.66 19.28 5.67
C TYR A 202 9.52 19.72 6.60
N GLN A 203 9.58 19.42 7.91
CA GLN A 203 8.53 19.78 8.87
C GLN A 203 8.29 21.30 8.93
N THR A 204 9.35 22.09 9.05
CA THR A 204 9.24 23.57 9.13
C THR A 204 8.70 24.18 7.83
N THR A 205 9.05 23.62 6.66
CA THR A 205 8.61 24.17 5.36
C THR A 205 7.22 23.70 4.96
N ILE A 206 6.90 22.42 5.13
CA ILE A 206 5.68 21.77 4.62
C ILE A 206 4.58 21.72 5.69
N HIS A 207 4.92 21.43 6.94
CA HIS A 207 3.94 21.33 8.04
C HIS A 207 3.83 22.59 8.91
N LYS A 208 4.77 23.54 8.74
CA LYS A 208 4.86 24.79 9.51
C LYS A 208 5.08 24.59 11.01
N ASP A 209 5.61 23.42 11.38
CA ASP A 209 6.06 23.15 12.74
C ASP A 209 7.18 24.13 13.15
N THR A 210 7.22 24.49 14.43
CA THR A 210 8.32 25.30 14.97
C THR A 210 9.59 24.46 15.14
N PRO A 211 10.80 25.05 15.03
CA PRO A 211 12.05 24.30 15.22
C PRO A 211 12.15 23.55 16.55
N SER A 212 11.52 24.06 17.62
CA SER A 212 11.40 23.39 18.93
C SER A 212 10.57 22.10 18.90
N GLN A 213 9.55 22.03 18.03
CA GLN A 213 8.72 20.84 17.77
C GLN A 213 9.40 19.84 16.80
N CYS A 214 10.57 20.17 16.26
CA CYS A 214 11.34 19.35 15.34
C CYS A 214 12.70 19.00 15.93
N ASN A 215 12.72 18.43 17.15
CA ASN A 215 13.95 18.07 17.85
C ASN A 215 14.32 16.57 17.68
N LYS A 216 15.60 16.25 17.96
CA LYS A 216 16.16 14.89 17.77
C LYS A 216 15.46 13.80 18.59
N LYS A 217 14.91 14.12 19.76
CA LYS A 217 14.17 13.17 20.62
C LYS A 217 12.83 12.79 19.98
N GLN A 218 12.11 13.77 19.44
CA GLN A 218 10.87 13.52 18.69
C GLN A 218 11.13 12.77 17.39
N PHE A 219 12.19 13.14 16.65
CA PHE A 219 12.61 12.42 15.45
C PHE A 219 12.93 10.95 15.75
N ARG A 220 13.73 10.65 16.78
CA ARG A 220 14.00 9.26 17.18
C ARG A 220 12.72 8.53 17.57
N ARG A 221 11.90 9.08 18.49
CA ARG A 221 10.66 8.44 18.96
C ARG A 221 9.68 8.13 17.83
N PHE A 222 9.57 9.00 16.82
CA PHE A 222 8.58 8.86 15.75
C PHE A 222 9.07 8.07 14.54
N LEU A 223 10.36 8.19 14.18
CA LEU A 223 10.88 7.73 12.89
C LEU A 223 12.09 6.78 12.99
N VAL A 224 12.53 6.41 14.20
CA VAL A 224 13.69 5.53 14.43
C VAL A 224 13.30 4.37 15.35
N THR A 225 12.78 4.68 16.54
CA THR A 225 12.31 3.69 17.51
C THR A 225 11.14 2.91 16.93
N SER A 226 11.30 1.59 16.81
CA SER A 226 10.29 0.68 16.24
C SER A 226 9.97 -0.45 17.23
N PRO A 227 8.70 -0.87 17.36
CA PRO A 227 8.34 -2.07 18.11
C PRO A 227 8.70 -3.37 17.36
N LEU A 228 9.09 -3.29 16.09
CA LEU A 228 9.45 -4.45 15.28
C LEU A 228 10.85 -4.96 15.65
N LYS A 229 10.90 -6.14 16.29
CA LYS A 229 12.15 -6.87 16.51
C LYS A 229 12.74 -7.28 15.16
N ARG A 230 14.03 -7.00 14.96
CA ARG A 230 14.76 -7.42 13.76
C ARG A 230 14.92 -8.94 13.72
N GLU A 231 14.66 -9.53 12.57
CA GLU A 231 14.85 -10.96 12.33
C GLU A 231 15.74 -11.20 11.11
N MET A 232 16.90 -11.82 11.33
CA MET A 232 17.80 -12.30 10.29
C MET A 232 17.59 -13.82 10.11
N SER A 233 16.53 -14.21 9.40
CA SER A 233 16.30 -15.64 9.13
C SER A 233 17.38 -16.20 8.19
N VAL A 234 17.87 -17.41 8.48
CA VAL A 234 18.87 -18.14 7.66
C VAL A 234 18.34 -18.44 6.24
N LYS A 235 17.01 -18.39 6.04
CA LYS A 235 16.32 -18.49 4.75
C LYS A 235 15.62 -17.18 4.34
N GLY A 236 15.92 -16.07 5.01
CA GLY A 236 15.24 -14.78 4.87
C GLY A 236 15.91 -13.83 3.87
N LEU A 237 15.39 -12.60 3.81
CA LEU A 237 15.95 -11.55 2.97
C LEU A 237 17.37 -11.18 3.39
N PRO A 238 18.27 -10.80 2.46
CA PRO A 238 19.63 -10.34 2.78
C PRO A 238 19.68 -9.15 3.75
N CYS A 239 18.65 -8.29 3.76
CA CYS A 239 18.51 -7.18 4.71
C CYS A 239 17.88 -7.60 6.06
N GLY A 240 17.23 -8.76 6.13
CA GLY A 240 16.37 -9.18 7.23
C GLY A 240 14.98 -8.54 7.21
N TYR A 241 14.20 -8.84 8.25
CA TYR A 241 12.94 -8.14 8.56
C TYR A 241 13.16 -7.11 9.66
N GLY A 242 12.38 -6.03 9.65
CA GLY A 242 12.48 -4.91 10.62
C GLY A 242 12.23 -3.56 9.97
N SER A 243 12.57 -2.48 10.68
CA SER A 243 12.40 -1.09 10.21
C SER A 243 13.71 -0.49 9.69
N PHE A 244 13.60 0.29 8.61
CA PHE A 244 14.72 0.84 7.85
C PHE A 244 14.46 2.28 7.39
N HIS A 245 15.52 3.07 7.26
CA HIS A 245 15.54 4.27 6.44
C HIS A 245 16.00 3.93 5.03
N GLN A 246 15.13 4.08 4.04
CA GLN A 246 15.49 4.14 2.64
C GLN A 246 15.90 5.58 2.29
N GLN A 247 17.20 5.85 2.33
CA GLN A 247 17.77 7.16 2.04
C GLN A 247 17.99 7.34 0.54
N TYR A 248 17.63 8.51 0.03
CA TYR A 248 17.79 8.91 -1.37
C TYR A 248 18.92 9.93 -1.44
N CYS A 249 20.10 9.50 -1.90
CA CYS A 249 21.30 10.33 -1.94
C CYS A 249 21.58 10.81 -3.36
N LEU A 250 21.59 12.12 -3.58
CA LEU A 250 21.91 12.76 -4.85
C LEU A 250 23.31 13.39 -4.76
N ASN A 251 24.26 12.91 -5.57
CA ASN A 251 25.68 13.27 -5.50
C ASN A 251 26.25 13.15 -4.07
N GLY A 252 25.87 12.08 -3.37
CA GLY A 252 26.28 11.80 -1.99
C GLY A 252 25.43 12.47 -0.90
N LYS A 253 24.70 13.56 -1.19
CA LYS A 253 23.84 14.28 -0.22
C LYS A 253 22.45 13.64 -0.12
N ILE A 254 21.94 13.39 1.08
CA ILE A 254 20.56 12.94 1.31
C ILE A 254 19.58 14.06 0.89
N ILE A 255 18.65 13.73 -0.01
CA ILE A 255 17.56 14.62 -0.45
C ILE A 255 16.17 14.13 -0.02
N ALA A 256 16.05 12.86 0.38
CA ALA A 256 14.83 12.30 0.96
C ALA A 256 15.10 11.03 1.76
N VAL A 257 14.18 10.70 2.66
CA VAL A 257 14.19 9.45 3.42
C VAL A 257 12.77 8.90 3.50
N GLY A 258 12.62 7.63 3.10
CA GLY A 258 11.44 6.83 3.42
C GLY A 258 11.70 5.98 4.66
N VAL A 259 10.84 6.05 5.65
CA VAL A 259 10.81 5.13 6.78
C VAL A 259 9.94 3.96 6.38
N ILE A 260 10.54 2.77 6.25
CA ILE A 260 9.86 1.58 5.74
C ILE A 260 10.08 0.37 6.65
N ASP A 261 9.04 -0.46 6.76
CA ASP A 261 9.13 -1.77 7.38
C ASP A 261 9.24 -2.85 6.31
N VAL A 262 10.22 -3.73 6.43
CA VAL A 262 10.37 -4.93 5.60
C VAL A 262 9.82 -6.11 6.39
N LEU A 263 8.72 -6.69 5.90
CA LEU A 263 7.93 -7.71 6.58
C LEU A 263 7.86 -9.01 5.73
N PRO A 264 7.47 -10.17 6.30
CA PRO A 264 7.52 -11.46 5.59
C PRO A 264 6.82 -11.54 4.24
N THR A 265 5.81 -10.70 3.97
CA THR A 265 5.04 -10.73 2.70
C THR A 265 4.95 -9.37 1.99
N CYS A 266 5.53 -8.32 2.56
CA CYS A 266 5.35 -6.96 2.07
C CYS A 266 6.43 -5.97 2.53
N ILE A 267 6.46 -4.81 1.88
CA ILE A 267 7.08 -3.60 2.41
C ILE A 267 5.97 -2.62 2.78
N SER A 268 6.08 -2.00 3.95
CA SER A 268 5.17 -0.96 4.43
C SER A 268 5.86 0.39 4.47
N SER A 269 5.29 1.39 3.81
CA SER A 269 5.75 2.79 3.89
C SER A 269 5.10 3.45 5.11
N VAL A 270 5.89 3.80 6.12
CA VAL A 270 5.45 4.36 7.39
C VAL A 270 5.39 5.89 7.32
N TYR A 271 6.48 6.51 6.85
CA TYR A 271 6.61 7.95 6.73
C TYR A 271 7.59 8.31 5.61
N PHE A 272 7.44 9.51 5.04
CA PHE A 272 8.35 10.00 4.00
C PHE A 272 8.59 11.50 4.17
N PHE A 273 9.86 11.91 4.19
CA PHE A 273 10.25 13.32 4.27
C PHE A 273 11.37 13.62 3.28
N TYR A 274 11.43 14.85 2.78
CA TYR A 274 12.34 15.24 1.71
C TYR A 274 12.73 16.71 1.75
N ASP A 275 13.87 17.05 1.15
CA ASP A 275 14.35 18.42 0.99
C ASP A 275 13.40 19.17 0.02
N PRO A 276 12.64 20.18 0.47
CA PRO A 276 11.62 20.86 -0.34
C PRO A 276 12.13 21.47 -1.65
N ASP A 277 13.44 21.72 -1.77
CA ASP A 277 14.10 22.21 -2.98
C ASP A 277 13.97 21.23 -4.17
N TYR A 278 13.60 19.97 -3.89
CA TYR A 278 13.38 18.90 -4.86
C TYR A 278 11.90 18.54 -5.06
N SER A 279 10.97 19.35 -4.53
CA SER A 279 9.51 19.18 -4.68
C SER A 279 9.04 19.01 -6.13
N PHE A 280 9.70 19.63 -7.11
CA PHE A 280 9.42 19.48 -8.55
C PHE A 280 9.57 18.04 -9.08
N LEU A 281 10.30 17.18 -8.35
CA LEU A 281 10.45 15.75 -8.62
C LEU A 281 9.35 14.88 -7.99
N SER A 282 8.35 15.50 -7.31
CA SER A 282 7.21 14.82 -6.67
C SER A 282 7.63 13.59 -5.87
N LEU A 283 8.62 13.79 -4.97
CA LEU A 283 9.41 12.70 -4.39
C LEU A 283 8.58 11.64 -3.64
N GLY A 284 7.46 12.00 -3.02
CA GLY A 284 6.57 11.02 -2.36
C GLY A 284 5.86 10.05 -3.32
N THR A 285 5.53 10.47 -4.55
CA THR A 285 5.04 9.52 -5.58
C THR A 285 6.20 8.73 -6.19
N TYR A 286 7.38 9.35 -6.34
CA TYR A 286 8.57 8.67 -6.84
C TYR A 286 9.06 7.58 -5.88
N SER A 287 9.03 7.82 -4.57
CA SER A 287 9.42 6.82 -3.56
C SER A 287 8.49 5.61 -3.56
N SER A 288 7.17 5.81 -3.63
CA SER A 288 6.23 4.68 -3.81
C SER A 288 6.54 3.83 -5.05
N LEU A 289 6.98 4.44 -6.15
CA LEU A 289 7.40 3.70 -7.35
C LEU A 289 8.73 2.95 -7.14
N ARG A 290 9.68 3.52 -6.37
CA ARG A 290 10.94 2.84 -6.00
C ARG A 290 10.72 1.72 -4.99
N GLU A 291 9.82 1.89 -4.03
CA GLU A 291 9.42 0.89 -3.03
C GLU A 291 8.69 -0.29 -3.71
N ILE A 292 7.78 -0.03 -4.66
CA ILE A 292 7.17 -1.09 -5.51
C ILE A 292 8.24 -1.85 -6.31
N ALA A 293 9.17 -1.14 -6.96
CA ALA A 293 10.27 -1.80 -7.67
C ALA A 293 11.17 -2.61 -6.72
N TYR A 294 11.34 -2.18 -5.47
CA TYR A 294 12.09 -2.91 -4.46
C TYR A 294 11.35 -4.19 -4.03
N VAL A 295 10.04 -4.14 -3.75
CA VAL A 295 9.21 -5.35 -3.53
C VAL A 295 9.36 -6.33 -4.70
N ARG A 296 9.26 -5.85 -5.95
CA ARG A 296 9.44 -6.69 -7.15
C ARG A 296 10.84 -7.27 -7.30
N SER A 297 11.88 -6.54 -6.87
CA SER A 297 13.25 -7.04 -6.87
C SER A 297 13.44 -8.19 -5.88
N LEU A 298 12.82 -8.08 -4.70
CA LEU A 298 12.84 -9.09 -3.65
C LEU A 298 11.93 -10.28 -3.97
N ASN A 299 10.80 -10.06 -4.66
CA ASN A 299 9.89 -11.12 -5.09
C ASN A 299 10.58 -12.22 -5.93
N LYS A 300 11.61 -11.84 -6.70
CA LYS A 300 12.41 -12.75 -7.54
C LYS A 300 13.09 -13.87 -6.75
N THR A 301 13.44 -13.62 -5.49
CA THR A 301 14.06 -14.58 -4.57
C THR A 301 13.12 -15.01 -3.43
N PHE A 302 12.12 -14.19 -3.10
CA PHE A 302 11.14 -14.43 -2.02
C PHE A 302 9.71 -14.31 -2.56
N PRO A 303 9.12 -15.37 -3.15
CA PRO A 303 7.85 -15.29 -3.86
C PRO A 303 6.65 -14.79 -3.04
N GLN A 304 6.71 -14.86 -1.70
CA GLN A 304 5.68 -14.29 -0.83
C GLN A 304 5.75 -12.76 -0.66
N MET A 305 6.88 -12.12 -0.98
CA MET A 305 7.08 -10.67 -0.95
C MET A 305 6.36 -10.03 -2.15
N LYS A 306 5.04 -9.81 -2.02
CA LYS A 306 4.17 -9.38 -3.13
C LYS A 306 3.57 -8.00 -2.96
N TYR A 307 3.30 -7.60 -1.72
CA TYR A 307 2.49 -6.42 -1.45
C TYR A 307 3.33 -5.21 -1.07
N TYR A 308 2.84 -4.04 -1.45
CA TYR A 308 3.34 -2.75 -0.98
C TYR A 308 2.23 -2.05 -0.20
N TYR A 309 2.44 -1.79 1.08
CA TYR A 309 1.50 -1.09 1.96
C TYR A 309 1.87 0.38 2.04
N MET A 310 0.86 1.24 1.97
CA MET A 310 1.05 2.70 1.88
C MET A 310 0.58 3.42 3.15
N GLY A 311 0.52 2.71 4.28
CA GLY A 311 -0.24 3.13 5.44
C GLY A 311 -1.73 3.30 5.12
N PHE A 312 -2.37 4.26 5.78
CA PHE A 312 -3.80 4.49 5.66
C PHE A 312 -4.21 5.30 4.42
N TYR A 313 -5.38 4.97 3.90
CA TYR A 313 -6.18 5.72 2.96
C TYR A 313 -7.33 6.44 3.70
N ILE A 314 -7.58 7.68 3.30
CA ILE A 314 -8.71 8.50 3.76
C ILE A 314 -9.37 9.02 2.49
N HIS A 315 -10.59 8.55 2.22
CA HIS A 315 -11.26 8.74 0.94
C HIS A 315 -11.41 10.22 0.53
N ASN A 316 -11.86 11.06 1.47
CA ASN A 316 -12.11 12.48 1.24
C ASN A 316 -10.87 13.36 1.49
N CYS A 317 -9.66 12.78 1.57
CA CYS A 317 -8.41 13.53 1.76
C CYS A 317 -7.67 13.66 0.42
N PRO A 318 -7.57 14.87 -0.18
CA PRO A 318 -6.92 15.08 -1.48
C PRO A 318 -5.50 14.50 -1.54
N LYS A 319 -4.72 14.68 -0.46
CA LYS A 319 -3.36 14.11 -0.35
C LYS A 319 -3.28 12.59 -0.46
N MET A 320 -4.38 11.87 -0.27
CA MET A 320 -4.41 10.40 -0.31
C MET A 320 -4.89 9.87 -1.66
N CYS A 321 -5.36 10.75 -2.55
CA CYS A 321 -5.80 10.41 -3.91
C CYS A 321 -4.69 9.75 -4.75
N TYR A 322 -3.41 10.12 -4.56
CA TYR A 322 -2.32 9.49 -5.31
C TYR A 322 -2.15 8.00 -4.99
N LYS A 323 -2.43 7.59 -3.75
CA LYS A 323 -2.33 6.19 -3.33
C LYS A 323 -3.33 5.31 -4.09
N ALA A 324 -4.54 5.81 -4.32
CA ALA A 324 -5.55 5.15 -5.14
C ALA A 324 -5.17 5.05 -6.64
N ARG A 325 -4.15 5.81 -7.11
CA ARG A 325 -3.64 5.75 -8.50
C ARG A 325 -2.55 4.69 -8.70
N LEU A 326 -2.23 3.90 -7.69
CA LEU A 326 -1.35 2.73 -7.81
C LEU A 326 -2.23 1.49 -7.99
N SER A 327 -2.03 0.74 -9.07
CA SER A 327 -2.97 -0.30 -9.51
C SER A 327 -2.22 -1.56 -9.98
N PRO A 328 -2.69 -2.77 -9.60
CA PRO A 328 -3.89 -3.03 -8.79
C PRO A 328 -3.65 -2.77 -7.29
N SER A 329 -4.60 -2.09 -6.64
CA SER A 329 -4.59 -1.87 -5.19
C SER A 329 -5.96 -2.10 -4.56
N PHE A 330 -5.92 -2.36 -3.26
CA PHE A 330 -7.02 -2.88 -2.48
C PHE A 330 -7.15 -2.14 -1.15
N LEU A 331 -8.39 -1.98 -0.69
CA LEU A 331 -8.72 -1.49 0.65
C LEU A 331 -9.19 -2.65 1.53
N LEU A 332 -8.79 -2.62 2.80
CA LEU A 332 -9.26 -3.58 3.81
C LEU A 332 -10.68 -3.21 4.25
N CYS A 333 -11.63 -4.14 4.19
CA CYS A 333 -12.97 -3.93 4.73
C CYS A 333 -12.89 -3.73 6.26
N PRO A 334 -13.49 -2.67 6.82
CA PRO A 334 -13.43 -2.40 8.27
C PRO A 334 -14.26 -3.38 9.11
N GLU A 335 -15.13 -4.19 8.48
CA GLU A 335 -16.03 -5.12 9.19
C GLU A 335 -15.67 -6.60 8.96
N SER A 336 -15.31 -6.98 7.72
CA SER A 336 -15.02 -8.37 7.34
C SER A 336 -13.54 -8.70 7.20
N TYR A 337 -12.66 -7.70 7.35
CA TYR A 337 -11.20 -7.81 7.18
C TYR A 337 -10.75 -8.47 5.85
N THR A 338 -11.60 -8.44 4.82
CA THR A 338 -11.31 -8.87 3.45
C THR A 338 -10.80 -7.71 2.60
N TRP A 339 -9.98 -8.01 1.58
CA TRP A 339 -9.37 -7.01 0.70
C TRP A 339 -10.18 -6.83 -0.58
N HIS A 340 -10.64 -5.60 -0.84
CA HIS A 340 -11.50 -5.26 -1.98
C HIS A 340 -10.82 -4.28 -2.94
N PRO A 341 -11.01 -4.39 -4.28
CA PRO A 341 -10.41 -3.46 -5.23
C PRO A 341 -10.75 -2.00 -4.92
N VAL A 342 -9.75 -1.11 -4.98
CA VAL A 342 -9.92 0.32 -4.67
C VAL A 342 -11.04 0.97 -5.50
N ASP A 343 -11.17 0.63 -6.79
CA ASP A 343 -12.20 1.21 -7.66
C ASP A 343 -13.63 0.78 -7.33
N GLU A 344 -13.81 -0.36 -6.67
CA GLU A 344 -15.12 -0.82 -6.17
C GLU A 344 -15.41 -0.25 -4.79
N ALA A 345 -14.42 -0.29 -3.91
CA ALA A 345 -14.51 0.28 -2.58
C ALA A 345 -14.79 1.80 -2.63
N LYS A 346 -14.16 2.53 -3.55
CA LYS A 346 -14.44 3.96 -3.76
C LYS A 346 -15.90 4.24 -4.07
N LYS A 347 -16.53 3.51 -5.01
CA LYS A 347 -17.96 3.72 -5.34
C LYS A 347 -18.88 3.63 -4.12
N LYS A 348 -18.56 2.77 -3.15
CA LYS A 348 -19.28 2.64 -1.88
C LYS A 348 -18.97 3.79 -0.90
N LEU A 349 -17.74 4.31 -0.92
CA LEU A 349 -17.29 5.42 -0.07
C LEU A 349 -17.73 6.80 -0.62
N ASP A 350 -17.89 6.92 -1.94
CA ASP A 350 -18.47 8.08 -2.62
C ASP A 350 -19.96 8.27 -2.21
N MET A 351 -20.66 7.16 -1.92
CA MET A 351 -22.05 7.15 -1.45
C MET A 351 -22.19 7.39 0.06
N ASN A 352 -21.34 6.77 0.89
CA ASN A 352 -21.39 6.88 2.35
C ASN A 352 -19.98 7.00 2.95
N LYS A 353 -19.81 7.91 3.91
CA LYS A 353 -18.53 8.13 4.64
C LYS A 353 -17.97 6.87 5.31
N TYR A 354 -18.84 5.92 5.67
CA TYR A 354 -18.51 4.60 6.17
C TYR A 354 -19.34 3.57 5.38
N SER A 355 -18.69 2.50 4.92
CA SER A 355 -19.31 1.45 4.09
C SER A 355 -18.62 0.10 4.30
N ARG A 356 -19.40 -0.96 4.48
CA ARG A 356 -18.94 -2.35 4.32
C ARG A 356 -18.45 -2.55 2.89
N LEU A 357 -17.15 -2.80 2.72
CA LEU A 357 -16.55 -2.95 1.39
C LEU A 357 -16.90 -4.30 0.75
N GLY A 358 -17.12 -5.33 1.57
CA GLY A 358 -17.52 -6.67 1.15
C GLY A 358 -19.00 -6.85 0.79
N GLY A 359 -19.35 -8.10 0.51
CA GLY A 359 -20.74 -8.54 0.36
C GLY A 359 -21.49 -8.57 1.70
N THR A 360 -22.83 -8.65 1.64
CA THR A 360 -23.68 -8.83 2.82
C THR A 360 -23.50 -10.20 3.49
N GLU A 361 -23.14 -11.22 2.72
CA GLU A 361 -22.93 -12.61 3.17
C GLU A 361 -21.45 -12.94 3.48
N GLU A 362 -20.52 -12.02 3.23
CA GLU A 362 -19.10 -12.26 3.51
C GLU A 362 -18.82 -12.11 5.02
N GLU A 363 -19.02 -13.18 5.79
CA GLU A 363 -18.69 -13.22 7.22
C GLU A 363 -17.20 -12.91 7.49
N ASP A 364 -16.93 -12.25 8.62
CA ASP A 364 -15.56 -12.18 9.13
C ASP A 364 -15.10 -13.57 9.55
N LYS A 365 -14.05 -14.09 8.89
CA LYS A 365 -13.44 -15.39 9.23
C LYS A 365 -12.77 -15.40 10.61
N ASN A 366 -12.56 -14.22 11.21
CA ASN A 366 -12.07 -14.03 12.57
C ASN A 366 -13.19 -13.69 13.56
N CYS A 367 -14.46 -13.76 13.17
CA CYS A 367 -15.59 -13.49 14.06
C CYS A 367 -15.46 -14.31 15.36
N PHE A 368 -15.82 -13.70 16.47
CA PHE A 368 -15.78 -14.36 17.76
C PHE A 368 -16.86 -15.44 17.86
N LYS A 369 -16.51 -16.62 18.36
CA LYS A 369 -17.39 -17.79 18.37
C LYS A 369 -17.83 -18.26 19.76
N SER A 370 -17.03 -18.03 20.79
CA SER A 370 -17.27 -18.67 22.10
C SER A 370 -16.43 -18.03 23.21
N ILE A 371 -17.05 -17.72 24.35
CA ILE A 371 -16.36 -17.31 25.59
C ILE A 371 -15.41 -18.37 26.14
N HIS A 372 -15.60 -19.64 25.79
CA HIS A 372 -14.71 -20.74 26.16
C HIS A 372 -13.34 -20.66 25.45
N ASP A 373 -13.26 -19.92 24.33
CA ASP A 373 -12.02 -19.70 23.59
C ASP A 373 -11.10 -18.63 24.22
N VAL A 374 -11.57 -17.89 25.23
CA VAL A 374 -10.82 -16.80 25.84
C VAL A 374 -9.87 -17.31 26.91
N LEU A 375 -8.61 -16.89 26.81
CA LEU A 375 -7.59 -17.11 27.83
C LEU A 375 -7.51 -15.92 28.80
N ILE A 376 -7.50 -16.21 30.09
CA ILE A 376 -7.36 -15.25 31.20
C ILE A 376 -5.98 -15.40 31.83
N PHE A 377 -5.36 -14.30 32.24
CA PHE A 377 -4.23 -14.32 33.17
C PHE A 377 -4.64 -13.70 34.51
N CYS A 378 -4.58 -14.52 35.56
CA CYS A 378 -4.84 -14.14 36.95
C CYS A 378 -3.80 -14.87 37.82
N GLY A 379 -2.59 -14.32 37.91
CA GLY A 379 -1.41 -14.95 38.50
C GLY A 379 -0.82 -16.11 37.68
N MET A 380 -1.66 -16.86 36.97
CA MET A 380 -1.31 -17.86 35.95
C MET A 380 -2.25 -17.76 34.75
N GLY A 381 -1.84 -18.29 33.59
CA GLY A 381 -2.68 -18.41 32.41
C GLY A 381 -3.67 -19.58 32.52
N MET A 382 -4.94 -19.36 32.16
CA MET A 382 -6.01 -20.36 32.20
C MET A 382 -7.12 -20.03 31.19
N THR A 383 -8.05 -20.97 30.92
CA THR A 383 -9.27 -20.65 30.16
C THR A 383 -10.25 -19.85 31.03
N TYR A 384 -11.12 -19.05 30.40
CA TYR A 384 -12.16 -18.34 31.14
C TYR A 384 -13.12 -19.28 31.89
N GLU A 385 -13.42 -20.45 31.33
CA GLU A 385 -14.25 -21.47 31.99
C GLU A 385 -13.59 -22.01 33.29
N TYR A 386 -12.27 -22.23 33.26
CA TYR A 386 -11.52 -22.61 34.47
C TYR A 386 -11.46 -21.46 35.48
N TYR A 387 -11.26 -20.22 35.02
CA TYR A 387 -11.32 -19.03 35.89
C TYR A 387 -12.68 -18.91 36.59
N LYS A 388 -13.78 -19.02 35.83
CA LYS A 388 -15.16 -18.93 36.33
C LYS A 388 -15.49 -20.03 37.34
N SER A 389 -15.06 -21.27 37.08
CA SER A 389 -15.27 -22.38 38.02
C SER A 389 -14.40 -22.30 39.28
N LYS A 390 -13.19 -21.75 39.19
CA LYS A 390 -12.28 -21.59 40.35
C LYS A 390 -12.63 -20.40 41.25
N THR A 391 -13.12 -19.30 40.68
CA THR A 391 -13.42 -18.05 41.42
C THR A 391 -14.90 -17.86 41.74
N GLY A 392 -15.80 -18.52 41.00
CA GLY A 392 -17.24 -18.24 41.04
C GLY A 392 -17.65 -16.94 40.33
N ILE A 393 -16.70 -16.13 39.84
CA ILE A 393 -16.96 -14.83 39.23
C ILE A 393 -17.50 -15.02 37.81
N ASN A 394 -18.74 -14.57 37.57
CA ASN A 394 -19.32 -14.51 36.24
C ASN A 394 -19.04 -13.15 35.58
N LYS A 395 -18.28 -13.18 34.49
CA LYS A 395 -17.94 -12.07 33.60
C LYS A 395 -18.35 -12.34 32.14
N ASP A 396 -19.32 -13.24 31.89
CA ASP A 396 -19.65 -13.76 30.54
C ASP A 396 -19.81 -12.63 29.50
N ARG A 397 -20.50 -11.54 29.87
CA ARG A 397 -20.70 -10.35 29.03
C ARG A 397 -19.40 -9.59 28.73
N GLU A 398 -18.53 -9.39 29.73
CA GLU A 398 -17.22 -8.71 29.56
C GLU A 398 -16.31 -9.54 28.64
N ILE A 399 -16.33 -10.86 28.81
CA ILE A 399 -15.54 -11.81 28.02
C ILE A 399 -16.08 -11.92 26.59
N GLU A 400 -17.40 -11.87 26.41
CA GLU A 400 -18.03 -11.81 25.09
C GLU A 400 -17.71 -10.49 24.37
N GLU A 401 -17.80 -9.35 25.07
CA GLU A 401 -17.43 -8.03 24.52
C GLU A 401 -15.95 -7.97 24.13
N TYR A 402 -15.04 -8.41 25.02
CA TYR A 402 -13.62 -8.58 24.69
C TYR A 402 -13.43 -9.47 23.46
N GLY A 403 -14.10 -10.63 23.44
CA GLY A 403 -14.05 -11.59 22.35
C GLY A 403 -14.47 -10.97 21.01
N GLN A 404 -15.59 -10.26 20.98
CA GLN A 404 -16.11 -9.57 19.80
C GLN A 404 -15.14 -8.47 19.31
N LEU A 405 -14.46 -7.76 20.21
CA LEU A 405 -13.48 -6.71 19.87
C LEU A 405 -12.18 -7.27 19.28
N VAL A 406 -11.65 -8.38 19.81
CA VAL A 406 -10.35 -8.94 19.36
C VAL A 406 -10.48 -10.05 18.31
N GLY A 407 -11.65 -10.69 18.22
CA GLY A 407 -11.94 -11.82 17.35
C GLY A 407 -11.28 -13.14 17.78
N SER A 408 -11.75 -14.26 17.21
CA SER A 408 -11.44 -15.62 17.67
C SER A 408 -9.94 -15.97 17.66
N LYS A 409 -9.11 -15.45 16.74
CA LYS A 409 -7.67 -15.75 16.73
C LYS A 409 -6.91 -15.09 17.88
N CYS A 410 -7.32 -13.90 18.30
CA CYS A 410 -6.68 -13.19 19.39
C CYS A 410 -7.17 -13.72 20.74
N ALA A 411 -8.48 -13.97 20.89
CA ALA A 411 -9.07 -14.59 22.08
C ALA A 411 -8.33 -15.89 22.52
N LYS A 412 -8.01 -16.76 21.55
CA LYS A 412 -7.30 -18.05 21.76
C LYS A 412 -5.79 -17.94 22.00
N ARG A 413 -5.19 -16.74 21.89
CA ARG A 413 -3.72 -16.55 21.85
C ARG A 413 -3.19 -15.44 22.74
N MET A 414 -4.04 -14.48 23.10
CA MET A 414 -3.72 -13.39 24.00
C MET A 414 -4.41 -13.64 25.34
N LEU A 415 -3.65 -13.45 26.42
CA LEU A 415 -4.16 -13.52 27.77
C LEU A 415 -4.83 -12.19 28.12
N LEU A 416 -6.13 -12.23 28.43
CA LEU A 416 -6.81 -11.10 29.05
C LEU A 416 -6.38 -11.03 30.51
N TYR A 417 -5.64 -9.98 30.88
CA TYR A 417 -5.27 -9.72 32.26
C TYR A 417 -6.51 -9.42 33.10
N GLN A 418 -6.66 -10.13 34.22
CA GLN A 418 -7.64 -9.83 35.26
C GLN A 418 -6.86 -9.59 36.55
N SER A 419 -7.05 -8.42 37.16
CA SER A 419 -6.52 -8.14 38.49
C SER A 419 -7.14 -9.11 39.48
N SER A 420 -6.32 -9.76 40.31
CA SER A 420 -6.81 -10.35 41.54
C SER A 420 -7.32 -9.23 42.45
N GLU A 421 -8.64 -9.08 42.53
CA GLU A 421 -9.23 -8.31 43.63
C GLU A 421 -8.73 -8.94 44.94
N SER A 422 -8.08 -8.11 45.76
CA SER A 422 -7.54 -8.53 47.04
C SER A 422 -8.66 -8.42 48.07
N ASP A 423 -9.08 -9.56 48.63
CA ASP A 423 -9.91 -9.60 49.85
C ASP A 423 -9.17 -8.98 51.06
#